data_AF-A0A0R2YGP9-F1
#
_entry.id   AF-A0A0R2YGP9-F1
#
_cell.length_a   1.000
_cell.length_b   1.000
_cell.length_c   1.000
_cell.angle_alpha   90.00
_cell.angle_beta   90.00
_cell.angle_gamma   90.00
#
_symmetry.space_group_name_H-M   'P 1'
#
loop_
_entity.id
_entity.type
_entity.pdbx_description
1 polymer ?
#
loop_
_entity_poly.entity_id
_entity_poly.type
_entity_poly.pdbx_seq_one_letter_code
_entity_poly.pdbx_strand_id
1 'polypeptide(L)'
;MLLGPFFPARWIAGLPDRGVMADDVLPYMPGQTYLAKKSPAWSTGVQTSASGRRRTTAYYPAPFWTFQINYNAVRKRPGLDEWSRLVAFFNRRKGQFGDFLYFDRTDHQVTKHRFGFGDGVTRTFQLTRAIEGWVEPVYGVVNIDLMTIAGAPVTAYSVSALGQVTFAQAPGLGQALEWTGAFFFRCAYDSDSLDGAQPFGRIWEMKNVSFTSIKP
;
A
#
# COMPACT_ATOMS: atom_id res chain seq x y z
N MET A 1 -17.85 32.09 -20.93
CA MET A 1 -16.89 31.08 -20.42
C MET A 1 -17.67 29.79 -20.22
N LEU A 2 -17.62 28.87 -21.20
CA LEU A 2 -18.41 27.63 -21.16
C LEU A 2 -17.70 26.65 -20.21
N LEU A 3 -18.34 26.29 -19.09
CA LEU A 3 -17.89 25.20 -18.23
C LEU A 3 -18.17 23.88 -18.96
N GLY A 4 -17.17 23.37 -19.68
CA GLY A 4 -17.21 22.01 -20.22
C GLY A 4 -17.29 20.98 -19.08
N PRO A 5 -17.78 19.76 -19.36
CA PRO A 5 -17.89 18.72 -18.35
C PRO A 5 -16.52 18.45 -17.72
N PHE A 6 -16.48 18.45 -16.38
CA PHE A 6 -15.30 18.17 -15.58
C PHE A 6 -14.85 16.73 -15.82
N PHE A 7 -14.01 16.53 -16.83
CA PHE A 7 -13.25 15.30 -16.96
C PHE A 7 -12.14 15.36 -15.91
N PRO A 8 -12.08 14.42 -14.95
CA PRO A 8 -10.99 14.38 -13.98
C PRO A 8 -9.65 14.28 -14.71
N ALA A 9 -8.64 14.96 -14.16
CA ALA A 9 -7.36 15.15 -14.82
C ALA A 9 -6.65 13.82 -15.13
N ARG A 10 -5.95 13.83 -16.26
CA ARG A 10 -5.36 12.67 -16.95
C ARG A 10 -4.25 11.94 -16.17
N TRP A 11 -3.83 12.47 -15.02
CA TRP A 11 -2.82 11.87 -14.13
C TRP A 11 -3.34 10.74 -13.26
N ILE A 12 -4.67 10.56 -13.14
CA ILE A 12 -5.26 9.37 -12.51
C ILE A 12 -4.99 8.09 -13.34
N ALA A 13 -4.66 8.22 -14.63
CA ALA A 13 -4.43 7.11 -15.55
C ALA A 13 -2.94 6.81 -15.85
N GLY A 14 -2.00 7.43 -15.13
CA GLY A 14 -0.55 7.35 -15.41
C GLY A 14 0.30 6.51 -14.44
N LEU A 15 -0.21 6.21 -13.25
CA LEU A 15 0.40 5.33 -12.24
C LEU A 15 -0.31 3.98 -12.31
N PRO A 16 0.36 2.83 -12.08
CA PRO A 16 0.36 1.55 -12.83
C PRO A 16 -1.00 0.94 -13.29
N ASP A 17 -1.92 1.76 -13.75
CA ASP A 17 -3.26 1.44 -14.24
C ASP A 17 -3.23 1.01 -15.72
N ARG A 18 -2.06 1.18 -16.36
CA ARG A 18 -1.75 0.60 -17.67
C ARG A 18 -0.74 -0.52 -17.52
N GLY A 19 -1.21 -1.66 -17.00
CA GLY A 19 -0.61 -2.94 -17.33
C GLY A 19 0.85 -3.14 -16.92
N VAL A 20 1.35 -2.42 -15.91
CA VAL A 20 2.45 -2.98 -15.12
C VAL A 20 1.81 -4.05 -14.23
N MET A 21 1.47 -5.17 -14.86
CA MET A 21 1.11 -6.43 -14.24
C MET A 21 2.38 -6.96 -13.56
N ALA A 22 2.84 -6.27 -12.51
CA ALA A 22 3.81 -6.88 -11.62
C ALA A 22 3.10 -8.08 -11.00
N ASP A 23 3.69 -9.27 -11.11
CA ASP A 23 3.08 -10.53 -10.65
C ASP A 23 2.64 -10.48 -9.18
N ASP A 24 3.21 -9.55 -8.41
CA ASP A 24 2.95 -9.37 -6.98
C ASP A 24 1.99 -8.23 -6.62
N VAL A 25 1.48 -7.45 -7.58
CA VAL A 25 0.56 -6.33 -7.32
C VAL A 25 -0.89 -6.76 -7.57
N LEU A 26 -1.78 -6.49 -6.62
CA LEU A 26 -3.20 -6.76 -6.77
C LEU A 26 -3.74 -6.03 -8.00
N PRO A 27 -4.27 -6.75 -9.01
CA PRO A 27 -4.70 -6.13 -10.25
C PRO A 27 -5.92 -5.25 -10.02
N TYR A 28 -5.87 -4.03 -10.56
CA TYR A 28 -7.05 -3.20 -10.71
C TYR A 28 -7.88 -3.66 -11.90
N MET A 29 -9.19 -3.70 -11.74
CA MET A 29 -10.11 -4.12 -12.80
C MET A 29 -11.32 -3.19 -12.87
N PRO A 30 -11.82 -2.88 -14.09
CA PRO A 30 -13.11 -2.25 -14.28
C PRO A 30 -14.20 -3.05 -13.57
N GLY A 31 -14.83 -2.47 -12.55
CA GLY A 31 -15.83 -3.16 -11.72
C GLY A 31 -15.47 -3.27 -10.24
N GLN A 32 -14.23 -2.93 -9.86
CA GLN A 32 -13.88 -2.66 -8.46
C GLN A 32 -14.65 -1.43 -7.98
N THR A 33 -15.38 -1.58 -6.87
CA THR A 33 -16.12 -0.47 -6.26
C THR A 33 -15.17 0.59 -5.69
N TYR A 34 -15.54 1.86 -5.83
CA TYR A 34 -14.83 2.98 -5.22
C TYR A 34 -14.87 2.96 -3.68
N LEU A 35 -15.85 2.28 -3.09
CA LEU A 35 -16.02 2.18 -1.63
C LEU A 35 -15.17 1.03 -1.06
N ALA A 36 -13.85 1.17 -1.16
CA ALA A 36 -12.93 0.36 -0.37
C ALA A 36 -13.05 0.79 1.10
N LYS A 37 -13.32 -0.14 2.01
CA LYS A 37 -13.17 0.15 3.44
C LYS A 37 -11.70 0.10 3.77
N LYS A 38 -11.24 1.10 4.52
CA LYS A 38 -9.89 1.18 5.05
C LYS A 38 -9.98 1.57 6.52
N SER A 39 -9.31 0.82 7.39
CA SER A 39 -9.25 1.16 8.82
C SER A 39 -7.90 0.77 9.43
N PRO A 40 -7.34 1.62 10.31
CA PRO A 40 -6.19 1.25 11.12
C PRO A 40 -6.62 0.39 12.31
N ALA A 41 -5.86 -0.67 12.59
CA ALA A 41 -6.08 -1.59 13.69
C ALA A 41 -4.85 -1.62 14.61
N TRP A 42 -5.08 -1.38 15.91
CA TRP A 42 -4.07 -1.47 16.95
C TRP A 42 -4.30 -2.69 17.82
N SER A 43 -3.21 -3.33 18.25
CA SER A 43 -3.27 -4.39 19.25
C SER A 43 -2.71 -3.86 20.56
N THR A 44 -3.57 -3.79 21.60
CA THR A 44 -3.19 -3.29 22.91
C THR A 44 -3.65 -4.24 24.01
N GLY A 45 -2.75 -4.55 24.94
CA GLY A 45 -3.06 -5.27 26.17
C GLY A 45 -3.50 -4.27 27.23
N VAL A 46 -4.67 -4.49 27.82
CA VAL A 46 -5.18 -3.68 28.94
C VAL A 46 -5.32 -4.58 30.16
N GLN A 47 -4.63 -4.24 31.23
CA GLN A 47 -4.69 -4.95 32.50
C GLN A 47 -5.15 -4.00 33.60
N THR A 48 -6.13 -4.43 34.38
CA THR A 48 -6.66 -3.66 35.51
C THR A 48 -6.33 -4.40 36.80
N SER A 49 -5.63 -3.72 37.71
CA SER A 49 -5.31 -4.25 39.03
C SER A 49 -6.52 -4.27 39.95
N ALA A 50 -6.45 -5.04 41.04
CA ALA A 50 -7.50 -5.07 42.08
C ALA A 50 -7.78 -3.69 42.71
N SER A 51 -6.82 -2.76 42.67
CA SER A 51 -7.01 -1.37 43.13
C SER A 51 -7.66 -0.44 42.09
N GLY A 52 -8.03 -0.96 40.90
CA GLY A 52 -8.62 -0.19 39.81
C GLY A 52 -7.62 0.54 38.92
N ARG A 53 -6.31 0.48 39.19
CA ARG A 53 -5.29 1.07 38.32
C ARG A 53 -5.16 0.29 37.01
N ARG A 54 -5.12 1.02 35.89
CA ARG A 54 -4.99 0.48 34.53
C ARG A 54 -3.54 0.55 34.05
N ARG A 55 -3.02 -0.57 33.56
CA ARG A 55 -1.76 -0.66 32.81
C ARG A 55 -2.07 -1.03 31.36
N THR A 56 -1.46 -0.34 30.42
CA THR A 56 -1.62 -0.61 28.99
C THR A 56 -0.29 -0.92 28.33
N THR A 57 -0.32 -1.75 27.29
CA THR A 57 0.86 -2.07 26.47
C THR A 57 0.42 -2.11 25.01
N ALA A 58 1.04 -1.31 24.16
CA ALA A 58 0.87 -1.38 22.72
C ALA A 58 1.79 -2.46 22.17
N TYR A 59 1.25 -3.43 21.44
CA TYR A 59 2.02 -4.57 20.94
C TYR A 59 2.75 -4.27 19.63
N TYR A 60 2.31 -3.27 18.89
CA TYR A 60 2.92 -2.88 17.61
C TYR A 60 3.31 -1.41 17.64
N PRO A 61 4.36 -0.99 16.90
CA PRO A 61 4.77 0.42 16.80
C PRO A 61 3.96 1.24 15.78
N ALA A 62 3.27 0.56 14.85
CA ALA A 62 2.41 1.15 13.82
C ALA A 62 1.13 0.31 13.69
N PRO A 63 0.00 0.85 13.21
CA PRO A 63 -1.22 0.07 13.03
C PRO A 63 -1.05 -0.98 11.92
N PHE A 64 -1.97 -1.94 11.87
CA PHE A 64 -2.24 -2.68 10.64
C PHE A 64 -3.38 -2.00 9.88
N TRP A 65 -3.29 -1.94 8.57
CA TRP A 65 -4.36 -1.44 7.71
C TRP A 65 -5.17 -2.60 7.20
N THR A 66 -6.44 -2.65 7.57
CA THR A 66 -7.39 -3.62 7.03
C THR A 66 -8.12 -2.99 5.85
N PHE A 67 -8.21 -3.73 4.75
CA PHE A 67 -8.89 -3.32 3.54
C PHE A 67 -10.00 -4.29 3.19
N GLN A 68 -11.11 -3.76 2.68
CA GLN A 68 -12.19 -4.57 2.11
C GLN A 68 -12.65 -3.93 0.82
N ILE A 69 -12.57 -4.69 -0.28
CA ILE A 69 -12.99 -4.26 -1.61
C ILE A 69 -14.10 -5.19 -2.13
N ASN A 70 -14.94 -4.65 -3.02
CA ASN A 70 -15.93 -5.44 -3.74
C ASN A 70 -15.73 -5.26 -5.24
N TYR A 71 -15.85 -6.36 -5.98
CA TYR A 71 -15.95 -6.36 -7.42
C TYR A 71 -17.38 -6.70 -7.81
N ASN A 72 -18.14 -5.71 -8.29
CA ASN A 72 -19.57 -5.90 -8.58
C ASN A 72 -19.81 -6.47 -9.98
N ALA A 73 -18.86 -6.27 -10.91
CA ALA A 73 -18.96 -6.75 -12.27
C ALA A 73 -17.58 -7.08 -12.82
N VAL A 74 -17.24 -8.36 -12.83
CA VAL A 74 -15.99 -8.92 -13.32
C VAL A 74 -16.28 -9.72 -14.58
N ARG A 75 -15.64 -9.38 -15.69
CA ARG A 75 -15.94 -9.99 -16.98
C ARG A 75 -15.19 -11.32 -17.15
N LYS A 76 -15.87 -12.31 -17.73
CA LYS A 76 -15.31 -13.61 -18.12
C LYS A 76 -15.62 -13.89 -19.59
N ARG A 77 -14.89 -13.24 -20.51
CA ARG A 77 -15.05 -13.44 -21.96
C ARG A 77 -13.71 -13.32 -22.71
N PRO A 78 -13.60 -13.86 -23.93
CA PRO A 78 -12.38 -13.72 -24.73
C PRO A 78 -11.94 -12.25 -24.86
N GLY A 79 -10.65 -11.99 -24.64
CA GLY A 79 -10.04 -10.65 -24.65
C GLY A 79 -10.25 -9.83 -23.36
N LEU A 80 -11.23 -10.17 -22.52
CA LEU A 80 -11.56 -9.48 -21.27
C LEU A 80 -11.94 -10.51 -20.20
N ASP A 81 -10.95 -11.30 -19.77
CA ASP A 81 -11.09 -12.30 -18.73
C ASP A 81 -10.45 -11.82 -17.42
N GLU A 82 -11.20 -10.98 -16.72
CA GLU A 82 -10.84 -10.38 -15.44
C GLU A 82 -11.00 -11.38 -14.30
N TRP A 83 -12.02 -12.24 -14.39
CA TRP A 83 -12.31 -13.24 -13.37
C TRP A 83 -11.18 -14.24 -13.24
N SER A 84 -10.70 -14.80 -14.36
CA SER A 84 -9.60 -15.76 -14.32
C SER A 84 -8.31 -15.13 -13.81
N ARG A 85 -8.10 -13.82 -14.04
CA ARG A 85 -6.95 -13.08 -13.50
C ARG A 85 -7.02 -12.94 -11.99
N LEU A 86 -8.18 -12.60 -11.41
CA LEU A 86 -8.34 -12.52 -9.95
C LEU A 86 -8.14 -13.88 -9.29
N VAL A 87 -8.76 -14.92 -9.84
CA VAL A 87 -8.64 -16.29 -9.31
C VAL A 87 -7.21 -16.80 -9.43
N ALA A 88 -6.53 -16.53 -10.56
CA ALA A 88 -5.12 -16.89 -10.73
C ALA A 88 -4.22 -16.15 -9.73
N PHE A 89 -4.46 -14.86 -9.51
CA PHE A 89 -3.73 -14.07 -8.51
C PHE A 89 -3.90 -14.64 -7.10
N PHE A 90 -5.13 -14.90 -6.69
CA PHE A 90 -5.44 -15.53 -5.40
C PHE A 90 -4.75 -16.89 -5.24
N ASN A 91 -4.84 -17.76 -6.26
CA ASN A 91 -4.24 -19.09 -6.23
C ASN A 91 -2.71 -19.06 -6.21
N ARG A 92 -2.08 -18.07 -6.85
CA ARG A 92 -0.62 -17.86 -6.75
C ARG A 92 -0.19 -17.50 -5.33
N ARG A 93 -1.06 -16.87 -4.54
CA ARG A 93 -0.83 -16.56 -3.12
C ARG A 93 -1.25 -17.66 -2.16
N LYS A 94 -2.02 -18.64 -2.62
CA LYS A 94 -2.52 -19.74 -1.79
C LYS A 94 -3.30 -19.23 -0.57
N GLY A 95 -4.21 -18.28 -0.78
CA GLY A 95 -5.01 -17.70 0.30
C GLY A 95 -4.20 -16.80 1.22
N GLN A 96 -4.24 -17.06 2.53
CA GLN A 96 -3.56 -16.27 3.56
C GLN A 96 -2.03 -16.41 3.54
N PHE A 97 -1.49 -17.42 2.85
CA PHE A 97 -0.06 -17.74 2.90
C PHE A 97 0.82 -16.68 2.24
N GLY A 98 0.50 -16.29 1.00
CA GLY A 98 1.33 -15.41 0.20
C GLY A 98 0.97 -13.93 0.39
N ASP A 99 1.99 -13.08 0.38
CA ASP A 99 1.82 -11.64 0.45
C ASP A 99 1.71 -11.00 -0.94
N PHE A 100 1.20 -9.78 -1.00
CA PHE A 100 1.08 -9.01 -2.22
C PHE A 100 1.08 -7.51 -1.96
N LEU A 101 1.26 -6.73 -3.01
CA LEU A 101 1.24 -5.27 -2.98
C LEU A 101 -0.15 -4.76 -3.39
N TYR A 102 -0.72 -3.90 -2.57
CA TYR A 102 -1.98 -3.22 -2.82
C TYR A 102 -1.75 -1.72 -3.06
N PHE A 103 -2.29 -1.21 -4.17
CA PHE A 103 -2.23 0.20 -4.51
C PHE A 103 -3.54 0.89 -4.12
N ASP A 104 -3.49 1.68 -3.05
CA ASP A 104 -4.64 2.47 -2.61
C ASP A 104 -4.66 3.83 -3.32
N ARG A 105 -5.57 4.00 -4.28
CA ARG A 105 -5.71 5.25 -5.07
C ARG A 105 -5.95 6.49 -4.24
N THR A 106 -6.45 6.35 -3.01
CA THR A 106 -6.73 7.50 -2.14
C THR A 106 -5.55 7.86 -1.24
N ASP A 107 -4.62 6.92 -1.02
CA ASP A 107 -3.50 7.07 -0.09
C ASP A 107 -2.31 6.24 -0.60
N HIS A 108 -1.59 6.80 -1.55
CA HIS A 108 -0.43 6.16 -2.19
C HIS A 108 0.71 7.13 -2.47
N GLN A 109 0.55 8.44 -2.22
CA GLN A 109 1.54 9.44 -2.56
C GLN A 109 2.18 10.01 -1.31
N VAL A 110 3.48 10.28 -1.41
CA VAL A 110 4.24 10.99 -0.39
C VAL A 110 4.92 12.16 -1.06
N THR A 111 4.77 13.35 -0.48
CA THR A 111 5.32 14.59 -1.02
C THR A 111 6.25 15.21 0.01
N LYS A 112 7.54 15.28 -0.33
CA LYS A 112 8.60 15.94 0.48
C LYS A 112 8.54 15.54 1.96
N HIS A 113 8.43 14.24 2.21
CA HIS A 113 8.38 13.71 3.58
C HIS A 113 9.79 13.45 4.09
N ARG A 114 10.10 13.99 5.26
CA ARG A 114 11.35 13.72 5.96
C ARG A 114 11.26 12.40 6.70
N PHE A 115 12.02 11.40 6.26
CA PHE A 115 12.00 10.07 6.85
C PHE A 115 13.14 9.82 7.83
N GLY A 116 14.14 10.71 7.90
CA GLY A 116 15.23 10.59 8.86
C GLY A 116 16.24 11.75 8.82
N PHE A 117 17.28 11.59 9.62
CA PHE A 117 18.47 12.43 9.62
C PHE A 117 19.72 11.56 9.45
N GLY A 118 20.69 12.06 8.71
CA GLY A 118 22.03 11.50 8.69
C GLY A 118 22.72 11.60 10.04
N ASP A 119 23.54 10.62 10.35
CA ASP A 119 24.40 10.55 11.54
C ASP A 119 25.90 10.47 11.17
N GLY A 120 26.22 10.50 9.87
CA GLY A 120 27.58 10.34 9.33
C GLY A 120 28.08 8.90 9.25
N VAL A 121 27.31 7.90 9.69
CA VAL A 121 27.75 6.50 9.79
C VAL A 121 26.76 5.54 9.13
N THR A 122 25.47 5.68 9.45
CA THR A 122 24.39 4.85 8.94
C THR A 122 24.14 5.15 7.47
N ARG A 123 24.08 4.10 6.65
CA ARG A 123 23.79 4.21 5.21
C ARG A 123 22.39 3.78 4.83
N THR A 124 21.77 2.95 5.67
CA THR A 124 20.49 2.32 5.38
C THR A 124 19.42 2.89 6.29
N PHE A 125 18.32 3.35 5.68
CA PHE A 125 17.21 3.99 6.37
C PHE A 125 15.89 3.42 5.85
N GLN A 126 14.93 3.22 6.74
CA GLN A 126 13.58 2.80 6.37
C GLN A 126 12.78 4.00 5.85
N LEU A 127 12.19 3.90 4.67
CA LEU A 127 11.23 4.89 4.22
C LEU A 127 10.02 4.90 5.14
N THR A 128 9.53 6.10 5.42
CA THR A 128 8.31 6.32 6.18
C THR A 128 7.37 7.21 5.40
N ARG A 129 6.10 7.19 5.77
CA ARG A 129 5.08 8.14 5.35
C ARG A 129 4.45 8.78 6.56
N ALA A 130 3.80 9.93 6.36
CA ALA A 130 3.03 10.59 7.40
C ALA A 130 1.55 10.65 7.03
N ILE A 131 0.69 10.51 8.03
CA ILE A 131 -0.70 10.94 8.00
C ILE A 131 -0.79 12.05 9.04
N GLU A 132 -0.86 13.30 8.58
CA GLU A 132 -0.68 14.47 9.44
C GLU A 132 0.61 14.37 10.26
N GLY A 133 0.53 14.31 11.59
CA GLY A 133 1.68 14.14 12.49
C GLY A 133 2.06 12.69 12.81
N TRP A 134 1.27 11.70 12.37
CA TRP A 134 1.52 10.29 12.64
C TRP A 134 2.41 9.69 11.56
N VAL A 135 3.49 9.00 11.95
CA VAL A 135 4.48 8.43 11.02
C VAL A 135 4.48 6.92 11.07
N GLU A 136 4.59 6.26 9.92
CA GLU A 136 4.71 4.81 9.82
C GLU A 136 5.66 4.37 8.70
N PRO A 137 6.26 3.18 8.80
CA PRO A 137 7.16 2.65 7.78
C PRO A 137 6.42 2.22 6.50
N VAL A 138 7.11 2.33 5.37
CA VAL A 138 6.64 1.91 4.04
C VAL A 138 7.33 0.61 3.63
N TYR A 139 6.57 -0.45 3.34
CA TYR A 139 7.09 -1.78 2.98
C TYR A 139 6.86 -2.19 1.51
N GLY A 140 6.44 -1.24 0.68
CA GLY A 140 6.30 -1.43 -0.76
C GLY A 140 6.47 -0.09 -1.47
N VAL A 141 7.50 0.05 -2.29
CA VAL A 141 7.79 1.29 -3.01
C VAL A 141 7.37 1.11 -4.46
N VAL A 142 6.58 2.06 -4.99
CA VAL A 142 6.20 2.09 -6.40
C VAL A 142 7.32 2.75 -7.20
N ASN A 143 7.67 3.97 -6.79
CA ASN A 143 8.69 4.80 -7.41
C ASN A 143 9.16 5.86 -6.40
N ILE A 144 10.38 6.33 -6.60
CA ILE A 144 10.91 7.52 -5.94
C ILE A 144 11.07 8.59 -7.03
N ASP A 145 10.24 9.62 -6.98
CA ASP A 145 10.29 10.74 -7.92
C ASP A 145 11.42 11.70 -7.56
N LEU A 146 11.65 11.89 -6.26
CA LEU A 146 12.71 12.74 -5.75
C LEU A 146 13.23 12.22 -4.41
N MET A 147 14.54 12.15 -4.28
CA MET A 147 15.25 11.90 -3.02
C MET A 147 16.17 13.08 -2.76
N THR A 148 16.16 13.65 -1.57
CA THR A 148 17.05 14.76 -1.20
C THR A 148 17.82 14.48 0.10
N ILE A 149 19.03 15.00 0.16
CA ILE A 149 19.85 15.08 1.37
C ILE A 149 20.16 16.55 1.62
N ALA A 150 19.76 17.08 2.78
CA ALA A 150 19.87 18.50 3.13
C ALA A 150 19.28 19.43 2.04
N GLY A 151 18.18 19.00 1.40
CA GLY A 151 17.49 19.74 0.34
C GLY A 151 18.11 19.62 -1.06
N ALA A 152 19.28 19.00 -1.21
CA ALA A 152 19.89 18.74 -2.52
C ALA A 152 19.45 17.39 -3.08
N PRO A 153 19.05 17.28 -4.37
CA PRO A 153 18.67 16.02 -4.98
C PRO A 153 19.85 15.04 -5.04
N VAL A 154 19.58 13.77 -4.76
CA VAL A 154 20.57 12.68 -4.82
C VAL A 154 20.03 11.55 -5.68
N THR A 155 20.91 10.90 -6.43
CA THR A 155 20.60 9.71 -7.26
C THR A 155 21.42 8.48 -6.86
N ALA A 156 22.46 8.66 -6.05
CA ALA A 156 23.35 7.59 -5.58
C ALA A 156 22.77 6.83 -4.38
N TYR A 157 21.67 6.12 -4.61
CA TYR A 157 21.04 5.24 -3.63
C TYR A 157 20.42 4.01 -4.31
N SER A 158 20.12 2.99 -3.53
CA SER A 158 19.31 1.84 -3.93
C SER A 158 18.15 1.65 -2.96
N VAL A 159 17.07 1.01 -3.41
CA VAL A 159 15.86 0.78 -2.62
C VAL A 159 15.56 -0.71 -2.60
N SER A 160 15.40 -1.29 -1.42
CA SER A 160 15.00 -2.69 -1.28
C SER A 160 13.50 -2.87 -1.52
N ALA A 161 13.08 -4.12 -1.76
CA ALA A 161 11.66 -4.47 -1.89
C ALA A 161 10.82 -4.16 -0.62
N LEU A 162 11.47 -3.95 0.52
CA LEU A 162 10.85 -3.61 1.81
C LEU A 162 10.95 -2.10 2.12
N GLY A 163 11.34 -1.27 1.15
CA GLY A 163 11.39 0.18 1.31
C GLY A 163 12.58 0.69 2.12
N GLN A 164 13.65 -0.09 2.25
CA GLN A 164 14.91 0.39 2.83
C GLN A 164 15.74 1.08 1.75
N VAL A 165 16.07 2.34 1.99
CA VAL A 165 16.97 3.12 1.13
C VAL A 165 18.39 2.96 1.65
N THR A 166 19.30 2.55 0.78
CA THR A 166 20.74 2.46 1.08
C THR A 166 21.49 3.46 0.23
N PHE A 167 22.09 4.46 0.86
CA PHE A 167 22.92 5.47 0.21
C PHE A 167 24.34 4.95 -0.05
N ALA A 168 24.95 5.40 -1.15
CA ALA A 168 26.34 5.05 -1.48
C ALA A 168 27.34 5.54 -0.42
N GLN A 169 27.07 6.70 0.18
CA GLN A 169 27.83 7.29 1.29
C GLN A 169 26.87 7.58 2.44
N ALA A 170 27.36 7.46 3.68
CA ALA A 170 26.56 7.79 4.85
C ALA A 170 26.21 9.28 4.82
N PRO A 171 24.92 9.66 4.89
CA PRO A 171 24.54 11.07 4.98
C PRO A 171 25.15 11.71 6.22
N GLY A 172 25.66 12.93 6.09
CA GLY A 172 26.32 13.65 7.16
C GLY A 172 25.40 13.95 8.34
N LEU A 173 26.01 14.17 9.51
CA LEU A 173 25.29 14.44 10.75
C LEU A 173 24.29 15.60 10.59
N GLY A 174 23.03 15.36 10.94
CA GLY A 174 21.95 16.36 10.92
C GLY A 174 21.40 16.66 9.52
N GLN A 175 21.90 16.04 8.46
CA GLN A 175 21.35 16.22 7.12
C GLN A 175 19.96 15.57 7.02
N ALA A 176 18.93 16.37 6.77
CA ALA A 176 17.57 15.88 6.59
C ALA A 176 17.48 15.01 5.33
N LEU A 177 16.87 13.84 5.46
CA LEU A 177 16.61 12.92 4.36
C LEU A 177 15.13 13.02 4.00
N GLU A 178 14.83 13.46 2.79
CA GLU A 178 13.45 13.63 2.33
C GLU A 178 13.20 12.86 1.05
N TRP A 179 11.96 12.38 0.87
CA TRP A 179 11.55 11.70 -0.35
C TRP A 179 10.17 12.15 -0.81
N THR A 180 9.98 12.08 -2.13
CA THR A 180 8.71 12.22 -2.83
C THR A 180 8.56 11.01 -3.74
N GLY A 181 7.38 10.42 -3.79
CA GLY A 181 7.12 9.26 -4.63
C GLY A 181 5.78 8.62 -4.32
N ALA A 182 5.63 7.37 -4.73
CA ALA A 182 4.45 6.58 -4.43
C ALA A 182 4.79 5.22 -3.80
N PHE A 183 3.83 4.68 -3.05
CA PHE A 183 3.99 3.45 -2.29
C PHE A 183 2.80 2.50 -2.44
N PHE A 184 3.04 1.24 -2.10
CA PHE A 184 2.04 0.19 -1.96
C PHE A 184 1.91 -0.20 -0.48
N PHE A 185 0.73 -0.69 -0.11
CA PHE A 185 0.57 -1.47 1.11
C PHE A 185 0.98 -2.92 0.82
N ARG A 186 1.87 -3.49 1.63
CA ARG A 186 2.14 -4.93 1.57
C ARG A 186 1.11 -5.64 2.44
N CYS A 187 0.35 -6.55 1.85
CA CYS A 187 -0.83 -7.18 2.45
C CYS A 187 -0.83 -8.69 2.25
N ALA A 188 -1.64 -9.39 3.04
CA ALA A 188 -2.02 -10.78 2.82
C ALA A 188 -3.55 -10.91 2.93
N TYR A 189 -4.14 -11.90 2.26
CA TYR A 189 -5.57 -12.15 2.36
C TYR A 189 -5.94 -12.55 3.79
N ASP A 190 -7.16 -12.18 4.22
CA ASP A 190 -7.66 -12.56 5.54
C ASP A 190 -8.35 -13.94 5.53
N SER A 191 -8.50 -14.59 4.36
CA SER A 191 -9.17 -15.88 4.20
C SER A 191 -8.47 -16.75 3.16
N ASP A 192 -8.54 -18.07 3.35
CA ASP A 192 -8.11 -19.09 2.38
C ASP A 192 -9.17 -19.40 1.31
N SER A 193 -10.36 -18.79 1.43
CA SER A 193 -11.42 -18.84 0.42
C SER A 193 -11.59 -17.50 -0.28
N LEU A 194 -11.89 -17.56 -1.58
CA LEU A 194 -12.32 -16.41 -2.37
C LEU A 194 -13.69 -16.72 -2.97
N ASP A 195 -14.73 -16.12 -2.38
CA ASP A 195 -16.09 -16.36 -2.81
C ASP A 195 -16.48 -15.46 -3.98
N GLY A 196 -17.07 -16.07 -5.01
CA GLY A 196 -17.59 -15.36 -6.18
C GLY A 196 -18.93 -15.93 -6.62
N ALA A 197 -19.84 -15.05 -7.04
CA ALA A 197 -21.13 -15.42 -7.60
C ALA A 197 -21.21 -15.01 -9.07
N GLN A 198 -22.00 -15.72 -9.86
CA GLN A 198 -22.23 -15.43 -11.28
C GLN A 198 -23.69 -15.00 -11.49
N PRO A 199 -24.03 -13.74 -11.19
CA PRO A 199 -25.42 -13.29 -11.23
C PRO A 199 -25.99 -13.23 -12.66
N PHE A 200 -25.14 -13.03 -13.67
CA PHE A 200 -25.60 -12.93 -15.06
C PHE A 200 -24.54 -13.38 -16.07
N GLY A 201 -24.90 -14.34 -16.92
CA GLY A 201 -24.17 -14.66 -18.16
C GLY A 201 -22.66 -14.79 -17.95
N ARG A 202 -21.87 -13.87 -18.51
CA ARG A 202 -20.39 -13.84 -18.41
C ARG A 202 -19.85 -12.83 -17.39
N ILE A 203 -20.66 -12.43 -16.42
CA ILE A 203 -20.34 -11.45 -15.39
C ILE A 203 -20.35 -12.15 -14.04
N TRP A 204 -19.28 -11.93 -13.28
CA TRP A 204 -19.11 -12.40 -11.92
C TRP A 204 -19.10 -11.23 -10.95
N GLU A 205 -19.46 -11.49 -9.70
CA GLU A 205 -19.24 -10.59 -8.59
C GLU A 205 -18.41 -11.29 -7.51
N MET A 206 -17.55 -10.53 -6.85
CA MET A 206 -16.77 -10.96 -5.68
C MET A 206 -16.96 -9.91 -4.60
N LYS A 207 -17.68 -10.27 -3.54
CA LYS A 207 -17.98 -9.37 -2.43
C LYS A 207 -17.05 -9.68 -1.27
N ASN A 208 -16.76 -8.66 -0.48
CA ASN A 208 -16.00 -8.76 0.76
C ASN A 208 -14.61 -9.37 0.58
N VAL A 209 -13.91 -9.02 -0.51
CA VAL A 209 -12.50 -9.40 -0.64
C VAL A 209 -11.71 -8.59 0.37
N SER A 210 -11.32 -9.23 1.47
CA SER A 210 -10.63 -8.59 2.59
C SER A 210 -9.18 -9.05 2.70
N PHE A 211 -8.33 -8.10 3.08
CA PHE A 211 -6.91 -8.32 3.27
C PHE A 211 -6.35 -7.28 4.23
N THR A 212 -5.31 -7.69 4.96
CA THR A 212 -4.67 -6.87 6.00
C THR A 212 -3.21 -6.63 5.65
N SER A 213 -2.72 -5.43 5.94
CA SER A 213 -1.31 -5.11 5.79
C SER A 213 -0.44 -5.98 6.70
N ILE A 214 0.71 -6.43 6.23
CA ILE A 214 1.68 -7.19 7.01
C ILE A 214 2.94 -6.38 7.27
N LYS A 215 3.65 -6.74 8.34
CA LYS A 215 4.96 -6.18 8.69
C LYS A 215 6.00 -7.30 8.54
N PRO A 216 6.92 -7.19 7.56
CA PRO A 216 7.97 -8.18 7.33
C PRO A 216 9.06 -8.12 8.40
#